data_AF-F0RZ86-F1
#
_entry.id   AF-F0RZ86-F1
#
_cell.length_a   1.000
_cell.length_b   1.000
_cell.length_c   1.000
_cell.angle_alpha   90.00
_cell.angle_beta   90.00
_cell.angle_gamma   90.00
#
_symmetry.space_group_name_H-M   'P 1'
#
loop_
_entity.id
_entity.type
_entity.pdbx_description
1 polymer ?
#
loop_
_entity_poly.entity_id
_entity_poly.type
_entity_poly.pdbx_seq_one_letter_code
_entity_poly.pdbx_strand_id
1 'polypeptide(L)'
;MKRFLMCSLVLFFLVVPLCAQSLLLSLVGTGLDAMDTQDGIPVEIEGERVYLGGSTLGSLKRTLKNHDFGQLPFDQRLALYEQAQISIAWPAFKNLLAGFGSGSKLQGDLGGQLFGQIADWTAATTIGVGLGTYLIDLFFIQLFAASSNFDDPLQDFAVGTMAVGAIFLLTERVIQAVLPIPYGARYNKTLRNGLGVSKDGSDALSISVAFVPGMQASQLGMKIGASVYF
;
A
#
# COMPACT_ATOMS: atom_id res chain seq x y z
N MET A 1 45.14 -21.94 -6.91
CA MET A 1 43.70 -22.15 -7.24
C MET A 1 42.75 -21.78 -6.09
N LYS A 2 42.91 -22.27 -4.85
CA LYS A 2 42.00 -21.93 -3.72
C LYS A 2 41.80 -20.42 -3.49
N ARG A 3 42.84 -19.61 -3.65
CA ARG A 3 42.81 -18.14 -3.45
C ARG A 3 42.01 -17.38 -4.52
N PHE A 4 42.09 -17.81 -5.78
CA PHE A 4 41.28 -17.26 -6.88
C PHE A 4 39.81 -17.68 -6.76
N LEU A 5 39.54 -18.91 -6.31
CA LEU A 5 38.19 -19.40 -6.06
C LEU A 5 37.51 -18.61 -4.93
N MET A 6 38.25 -18.28 -3.85
CA MET A 6 37.74 -17.43 -2.76
C MET A 6 37.50 -15.99 -3.19
N CYS A 7 38.42 -15.37 -3.95
CA CYS A 7 38.19 -14.03 -4.49
C CYS A 7 36.97 -14.00 -5.42
N SER A 8 36.78 -15.04 -6.25
CA SER A 8 35.59 -15.18 -7.10
C SER A 8 34.31 -15.35 -6.29
N LEU A 9 34.34 -16.06 -5.15
CA LEU A 9 33.21 -16.24 -4.24
C LEU A 9 32.83 -14.95 -3.53
N VAL A 10 33.82 -14.17 -3.08
CA VAL A 10 33.61 -12.83 -2.47
C VAL A 10 33.02 -11.86 -3.49
N LEU A 11 33.53 -11.87 -4.73
CA LEU A 11 32.98 -11.08 -5.82
C LEU A 11 31.54 -11.52 -6.15
N PHE A 12 31.24 -12.81 -6.10
CA PHE A 12 29.88 -13.32 -6.27
C PHE A 12 28.94 -12.81 -5.16
N PHE A 13 29.34 -12.89 -3.89
CA PHE A 13 28.53 -12.42 -2.76
C PHE A 13 28.35 -10.89 -2.73
N LEU A 14 29.34 -10.13 -3.20
CA LEU A 14 29.24 -8.67 -3.36
C LEU A 14 28.37 -8.26 -4.56
N VAL A 15 28.24 -9.13 -5.58
CA VAL A 15 27.43 -8.87 -6.78
C VAL A 15 25.97 -9.34 -6.63
N VAL A 16 25.67 -10.28 -5.73
CA VAL A 16 24.28 -10.68 -5.42
C VAL A 16 23.36 -9.51 -5.05
N PRO A 17 23.75 -8.51 -4.21
CA PRO A 17 22.93 -7.32 -4.00
C PRO A 17 22.77 -6.45 -5.26
N LEU A 18 23.65 -6.54 -6.28
CA LEU A 18 23.46 -5.86 -7.57
C LEU A 18 22.49 -6.60 -8.51
N CYS A 19 22.17 -7.87 -8.24
CA CYS A 19 21.32 -8.70 -9.09
C CYS A 19 19.82 -8.71 -8.69
N ALA A 20 19.44 -8.12 -7.56
CA ALA A 20 18.03 -7.92 -7.26
C ALA A 20 17.47 -6.77 -8.12
N GLN A 21 16.26 -6.97 -8.66
CA GLN A 21 15.60 -6.11 -9.65
C GLN A 21 15.90 -4.61 -9.46
N SER A 22 16.31 -3.93 -10.53
CA SER A 22 16.56 -2.49 -10.44
C SER A 22 15.30 -1.81 -9.94
N LEU A 23 15.44 -1.05 -8.85
CA LEU A 23 14.35 -0.30 -8.24
C LEU A 23 13.60 0.49 -9.32
N LEU A 24 14.33 1.06 -10.29
CA LEU A 24 13.78 1.73 -11.47
C LEU A 24 12.84 0.86 -12.34
N LEU A 25 13.16 -0.40 -12.63
CA LEU A 25 12.26 -1.29 -13.40
C LEU A 25 10.98 -1.59 -12.62
N SER A 26 11.12 -1.84 -11.31
CA SER A 26 9.98 -2.03 -10.41
C SER A 26 9.11 -0.76 -10.33
N LEU A 27 9.73 0.42 -10.23
CA LEU A 27 9.04 1.71 -10.24
C LEU A 27 8.22 1.93 -11.51
N VAL A 28 8.84 1.68 -12.67
CA VAL A 28 8.19 1.85 -13.97
C VAL A 28 7.03 0.87 -14.13
N GLY A 29 7.24 -0.42 -13.82
CA GLY A 29 6.18 -1.42 -13.89
C GLY A 29 5.01 -1.08 -12.97
N THR A 30 5.29 -0.64 -11.74
CA THR A 30 4.25 -0.26 -10.78
C THR A 30 3.49 1.00 -11.19
N GLY A 31 4.20 1.98 -11.79
CA GLY A 31 3.56 3.18 -12.33
C GLY A 31 2.63 2.86 -13.50
N LEU A 32 3.02 1.91 -14.37
CA LEU A 32 2.19 1.41 -15.46
C LEU A 32 0.98 0.61 -14.95
N ASP A 33 1.18 -0.34 -14.03
CA ASP A 33 0.11 -1.13 -13.41
C ASP A 33 -0.93 -0.22 -12.71
N ALA A 34 -0.49 0.88 -12.08
CA ALA A 34 -1.39 1.83 -11.43
C ALA A 34 -2.22 2.69 -12.39
N MET A 35 -1.80 2.78 -13.65
CA MET A 35 -2.54 3.45 -14.72
C MET A 35 -3.52 2.50 -15.42
N ASP A 36 -3.31 1.19 -15.30
CA ASP A 36 -4.27 0.21 -15.78
C ASP A 36 -5.45 0.13 -14.81
N THR A 37 -6.66 0.28 -15.35
CA THR A 37 -7.91 0.24 -14.58
C THR A 37 -8.69 -1.04 -14.82
N GLN A 38 -8.18 -1.98 -15.62
CA GLN A 38 -8.91 -3.18 -16.03
C GLN A 38 -8.86 -4.35 -15.03
N ASP A 39 -8.05 -4.25 -13.98
CA ASP A 39 -7.91 -5.28 -12.94
C ASP A 39 -9.10 -5.34 -11.94
N GLY A 40 -10.08 -4.46 -12.10
CA GLY A 40 -11.26 -4.37 -11.24
C GLY A 40 -12.37 -5.37 -11.57
N ILE A 41 -13.43 -5.35 -10.75
CA ILE A 41 -14.66 -6.07 -11.01
C ILE A 41 -15.41 -5.33 -12.13
N PRO A 42 -15.76 -6.00 -13.24
CA PRO A 42 -16.52 -5.37 -14.31
C PRO A 42 -17.98 -5.18 -13.89
N VAL A 43 -18.51 -3.99 -14.10
CA VAL A 43 -19.87 -3.57 -13.80
C VAL A 43 -20.42 -2.83 -15.01
N GLU A 44 -21.63 -3.15 -15.43
CA GLU A 44 -22.30 -2.41 -16.50
C GLU A 44 -23.10 -1.25 -15.91
N ILE A 45 -22.75 -0.02 -16.29
CA ILE A 45 -23.40 1.21 -15.88
C ILE A 45 -23.70 2.00 -17.15
N GLU A 46 -24.96 2.37 -17.38
CA GLU A 46 -25.38 3.13 -18.57
C GLU A 46 -25.01 2.46 -19.91
N GLY A 47 -24.91 1.13 -19.94
CA GLY A 47 -24.49 0.36 -21.13
C GLY A 47 -22.98 0.39 -21.38
N GLU A 48 -22.20 1.04 -20.53
CA GLU A 48 -20.75 1.02 -20.52
C GLU A 48 -20.22 0.01 -19.49
N ARG A 49 -19.16 -0.73 -19.83
CA ARG A 49 -18.48 -1.63 -18.90
C ARG A 49 -17.42 -0.85 -18.12
N VAL A 50 -17.68 -0.64 -16.83
CA VAL A 50 -16.82 0.08 -15.88
C VAL A 50 -16.17 -0.91 -14.94
N TYR A 51 -14.89 -0.72 -14.63
CA TYR A 51 -14.16 -1.58 -13.69
C TYR A 51 -14.06 -0.91 -12.32
N LEU A 52 -14.49 -1.61 -11.27
CA LEU A 52 -14.49 -1.13 -9.90
C LEU A 52 -13.58 -1.98 -9.01
N GLY A 53 -12.75 -1.33 -8.19
CA GLY A 53 -11.78 -2.05 -7.35
C GLY A 53 -10.50 -2.37 -8.10
N GLY A 54 -9.62 -3.18 -7.50
CA GLY A 54 -8.36 -3.67 -8.10
C GLY A 54 -7.28 -2.58 -8.36
N SER A 55 -7.66 -1.31 -8.28
CA SER A 55 -6.85 -0.15 -8.64
C SER A 55 -6.48 0.71 -7.44
N THR A 56 -5.65 1.74 -7.67
CA THR A 56 -5.26 2.71 -6.63
C THR A 56 -6.45 3.52 -6.10
N LEU A 57 -6.32 4.08 -4.89
CA LEU A 57 -7.34 4.96 -4.31
C LEU A 57 -7.68 6.16 -5.21
N GLY A 58 -6.69 6.68 -5.95
CA GLY A 58 -6.89 7.78 -6.90
C GLY A 58 -7.76 7.37 -8.08
N SER A 59 -7.50 6.18 -8.64
CA SER A 59 -8.31 5.60 -9.71
C SER A 59 -9.73 5.32 -9.25
N LEU A 60 -9.90 4.66 -8.09
CA LEU A 60 -11.21 4.41 -7.49
C LEU A 60 -12.03 5.69 -7.34
N LYS A 61 -11.43 6.77 -6.82
CA LYS A 61 -12.10 8.07 -6.68
C LYS A 61 -12.53 8.65 -8.02
N ARG A 62 -11.73 8.46 -9.07
CA ARG A 62 -12.05 8.93 -10.42
C ARG A 62 -13.23 8.15 -10.99
N THR A 63 -13.22 6.82 -10.89
CA THR A 63 -14.34 5.96 -11.32
C THR A 63 -15.64 6.33 -10.62
N LEU A 64 -15.62 6.43 -9.28
CA LEU A 64 -16.81 6.79 -8.49
C LEU A 64 -17.31 8.22 -8.72
N LYS A 65 -16.46 9.11 -9.25
CA LYS A 65 -16.85 10.47 -9.62
C LYS A 65 -17.48 10.54 -11.02
N ASN A 66 -17.01 9.68 -11.92
CA ASN A 66 -17.40 9.71 -13.33
C ASN A 66 -18.64 8.86 -13.62
N HIS A 67 -18.93 7.85 -12.81
CA HIS A 67 -20.05 6.94 -13.01
C HIS A 67 -20.96 6.92 -11.78
N ASP A 68 -22.28 6.97 -12.01
CA ASP A 68 -23.28 6.94 -10.95
C ASP A 68 -23.66 5.50 -10.58
N PHE A 69 -22.99 4.95 -9.56
CA PHE A 69 -23.32 3.64 -9.01
C PHE A 69 -24.65 3.61 -8.26
N GLY A 70 -25.26 4.77 -7.95
CA GLY A 70 -26.56 4.86 -7.28
C GLY A 70 -27.73 4.32 -8.10
N GLN A 71 -27.54 4.17 -9.43
CA GLN A 71 -28.51 3.55 -10.32
C GLN A 71 -28.64 2.03 -10.08
N LEU A 72 -27.64 1.40 -9.48
CA LEU A 72 -27.66 -0.03 -9.20
C LEU A 72 -28.56 -0.34 -7.98
N PRO A 73 -29.31 -1.46 -8.03
CA PRO A 73 -30.03 -1.97 -6.87
C PRO A 73 -29.11 -2.10 -5.66
N PHE A 74 -29.64 -1.84 -4.46
CA PHE A 74 -28.86 -1.89 -3.23
C PHE A 74 -28.11 -3.22 -3.04
N ASP A 75 -28.77 -4.35 -3.32
CA ASP A 75 -28.17 -5.69 -3.20
C ASP A 75 -26.92 -5.84 -4.08
N GLN A 76 -26.93 -5.24 -5.28
CA GLN A 76 -25.78 -5.22 -6.17
C GLN A 76 -24.67 -4.30 -5.63
N ARG A 77 -25.03 -3.12 -5.12
CA ARG A 77 -24.06 -2.19 -4.49
C ARG A 77 -23.38 -2.82 -3.26
N LEU A 78 -24.13 -3.56 -2.45
CA LEU A 78 -23.62 -4.28 -1.30
C LEU A 78 -22.67 -5.42 -1.71
N ALA A 79 -23.07 -6.24 -2.70
CA ALA A 79 -22.21 -7.31 -3.22
C ALA A 79 -20.91 -6.76 -3.83
N LEU A 80 -20.98 -5.64 -4.56
CA LEU A 80 -19.81 -4.94 -5.09
C LEU A 80 -18.90 -4.43 -3.98
N TYR A 81 -19.46 -3.88 -2.90
CA TYR A 81 -18.66 -3.46 -1.75
C TYR A 81 -17.96 -4.65 -1.10
N GLU A 82 -18.67 -5.75 -0.85
CA GLU A 82 -18.12 -6.94 -0.20
C GLU A 82 -17.00 -7.61 -1.01
N GLN A 83 -17.10 -7.56 -2.34
CA GLN A 83 -16.12 -8.13 -3.26
C GLN A 83 -14.94 -7.18 -3.52
N ALA A 84 -15.17 -5.87 -3.62
CA ALA A 84 -14.14 -4.88 -3.95
C ALA A 84 -13.36 -4.34 -2.73
N GLN A 85 -13.87 -4.54 -1.50
CA GLN A 85 -13.16 -4.10 -0.31
C GLN A 85 -11.80 -4.79 -0.20
N ILE A 86 -10.79 -4.03 0.23
CA ILE A 86 -9.45 -4.55 0.42
C ILE A 86 -9.25 -5.02 1.86
N SER A 87 -8.55 -6.16 2.00
CA SER A 87 -8.17 -6.67 3.30
C SER A 87 -7.09 -5.77 3.93
N ILE A 88 -7.24 -5.48 5.22
CA ILE A 88 -6.30 -4.62 5.95
C ILE A 88 -5.17 -5.46 6.58
N ALA A 89 -5.52 -6.58 7.20
CA ALA A 89 -4.58 -7.38 7.99
C ALA A 89 -3.56 -8.14 7.14
N TRP A 90 -3.99 -8.71 6.00
CA TRP A 90 -3.11 -9.53 5.17
C TRP A 90 -1.96 -8.74 4.54
N PRO A 91 -2.20 -7.54 3.97
CA PRO A 91 -1.13 -6.66 3.52
C PRO A 91 -0.14 -6.23 4.61
N ALA A 92 -0.61 -5.94 5.82
CA ALA A 92 0.25 -5.64 6.96
C ALA A 92 1.19 -6.83 7.28
N PHE A 93 0.65 -8.05 7.33
CA PHE A 93 1.43 -9.27 7.55
C PHE A 93 2.44 -9.53 6.42
N LYS A 94 2.03 -9.31 5.17
CA LYS A 94 2.91 -9.49 4.01
C LYS A 94 4.08 -8.50 4.03
N ASN A 95 3.84 -7.24 4.35
CA ASN A 95 4.90 -6.25 4.53
C ASN A 95 5.85 -6.62 5.68
N LEU A 96 5.33 -7.18 6.77
CA LEU A 96 6.15 -7.64 7.89
C LEU A 96 7.07 -8.82 7.50
N LEU A 97 6.56 -9.79 6.74
CA LEU A 97 7.32 -11.01 6.40
C LEU A 97 8.18 -10.88 5.14
N ALA A 98 7.61 -10.37 4.06
CA ALA A 98 8.26 -10.34 2.75
C ALA A 98 8.99 -9.02 2.49
N GLY A 99 8.50 -7.91 3.07
CA GLY A 99 9.09 -6.60 2.87
C GLY A 99 8.84 -6.00 1.49
N PHE A 100 9.73 -5.08 1.11
CA PHE A 100 9.78 -4.35 -0.16
C PHE A 100 8.46 -3.67 -0.54
N GLY A 101 7.65 -3.32 0.48
CA GLY A 101 6.33 -2.73 0.28
C GLY A 101 5.33 -3.65 -0.45
N SER A 102 5.57 -4.96 -0.44
CA SER A 102 4.79 -5.97 -1.17
C SER A 102 3.34 -6.11 -0.70
N GLY A 103 3.06 -5.80 0.56
CA GLY A 103 1.72 -5.67 1.12
C GLY A 103 1.02 -4.41 0.62
N SER A 104 1.71 -3.27 0.63
CA SER A 104 1.19 -2.02 0.06
C SER A 104 0.86 -2.19 -1.43
N LYS A 105 1.69 -2.92 -2.18
CA LYS A 105 1.40 -3.29 -3.58
C LYS A 105 0.06 -4.03 -3.72
N LEU A 106 -0.26 -4.97 -2.84
CA LEU A 106 -1.53 -5.73 -2.90
C LEU A 106 -2.78 -4.85 -2.76
N GLN A 107 -2.66 -3.68 -2.16
CA GLN A 107 -3.76 -2.74 -1.98
C GLN A 107 -3.73 -1.61 -3.03
N GLY A 108 -2.77 -1.61 -3.95
CA GLY A 108 -2.53 -0.47 -4.85
C GLY A 108 -2.00 0.78 -4.13
N ASP A 109 -1.41 0.63 -2.94
CA ASP A 109 -0.73 1.71 -2.22
C ASP A 109 0.68 1.92 -2.76
N LEU A 110 0.78 2.77 -3.78
CA LEU A 110 2.05 3.15 -4.39
C LEU A 110 3.01 3.77 -3.36
N GLY A 111 2.53 4.64 -2.48
CA GLY A 111 3.38 5.35 -1.53
C GLY A 111 4.06 4.39 -0.55
N GLY A 112 3.28 3.48 0.05
CA GLY A 112 3.85 2.46 0.93
C GLY A 112 4.70 1.44 0.20
N GLN A 113 4.39 1.14 -1.07
CA GLN A 113 5.24 0.28 -1.89
C GLN A 113 6.62 0.91 -2.12
N LEU A 114 6.65 2.16 -2.56
CA LEU A 114 7.89 2.93 -2.79
C LEU A 114 8.74 3.02 -1.54
N PHE A 115 8.12 3.37 -0.42
CA PHE A 115 8.80 3.44 0.87
C PHE A 115 9.46 2.10 1.19
N GLY A 116 8.71 1.00 1.12
CA GLY A 116 9.24 -0.31 1.45
C GLY A 116 10.38 -0.77 0.54
N GLN A 117 10.33 -0.44 -0.75
CA GLN A 117 11.43 -0.74 -1.67
C GLN A 117 12.69 0.05 -1.31
N ILE A 118 12.59 1.36 -1.13
CA ILE A 118 13.73 2.22 -0.81
C ILE A 118 14.34 1.83 0.53
N ALA A 119 13.51 1.61 1.53
CA ALA A 119 13.94 1.27 2.88
C ALA A 119 14.71 -0.06 2.87
N ASP A 120 14.11 -1.13 2.33
CA ASP A 120 14.74 -2.46 2.29
C ASP A 120 16.05 -2.47 1.50
N TRP A 121 16.12 -1.73 0.39
CA TRP A 121 17.37 -1.58 -0.37
C TRP A 121 18.44 -0.84 0.42
N THR A 122 18.06 0.17 1.19
CA THR A 122 18.98 0.92 2.05
C THR A 122 19.50 0.03 3.18
N ALA A 123 18.62 -0.74 3.81
CA ALA A 123 18.99 -1.71 4.85
C ALA A 123 19.94 -2.78 4.29
N ALA A 124 19.57 -3.40 3.16
CA ALA A 124 20.37 -4.42 2.50
C ALA A 124 21.74 -3.90 2.07
N THR A 125 21.80 -2.68 1.53
CA THR A 125 23.07 -2.04 1.15
C THR A 125 23.94 -1.78 2.37
N THR A 126 23.37 -1.26 3.45
CA THR A 126 24.12 -0.97 4.70
C THR A 126 24.71 -2.27 5.26
N ILE A 127 23.89 -3.32 5.39
CA ILE A 127 24.36 -4.64 5.82
C ILE A 127 25.42 -5.18 4.85
N GLY A 128 25.20 -5.03 3.54
CA GLY A 128 26.13 -5.47 2.50
C GLY A 128 27.48 -4.78 2.55
N VAL A 129 27.52 -3.47 2.85
CA VAL A 129 28.77 -2.72 3.07
C VAL A 129 29.52 -3.25 4.28
N GLY A 130 28.81 -3.47 5.39
CA GLY A 130 29.42 -4.05 6.60
C GLY A 130 29.96 -5.46 6.35
N LEU A 131 29.17 -6.34 5.71
CA LEU A 131 29.60 -7.69 5.34
C LEU A 131 30.79 -7.65 4.38
N GLY A 132 30.75 -6.80 3.36
CA GLY A 132 31.83 -6.63 2.40
C GLY A 132 33.13 -6.21 3.07
N THR A 133 33.03 -5.25 4.00
CA THR A 133 34.18 -4.77 4.78
C THR A 133 34.75 -5.87 5.68
N TYR A 134 33.88 -6.65 6.34
CA TYR A 134 34.29 -7.80 7.15
C TYR A 134 35.02 -8.88 6.33
N LEU A 135 34.51 -9.19 5.13
CA LEU A 135 35.12 -10.17 4.25
C LEU A 135 36.46 -9.68 3.69
N ILE A 136 36.59 -8.38 3.38
CA ILE A 136 37.86 -7.79 2.97
C ILE A 136 38.90 -7.95 4.08
N ASP A 137 38.54 -7.61 5.32
CA ASP A 137 39.43 -7.75 6.46
C ASP A 137 39.90 -9.20 6.66
N LEU A 138 38.95 -10.13 6.72
CA LEU A 138 39.21 -11.56 6.93
C LEU A 138 40.08 -12.18 5.82
N PHE A 139 39.84 -11.83 4.54
CA PHE A 139 40.52 -12.49 3.42
C PHE A 139 41.78 -11.77 2.91
N PHE A 140 41.92 -10.46 3.13
CA PHE A 140 43.04 -9.69 2.60
C PHE A 140 43.99 -9.17 3.69
N ILE A 141 43.49 -8.90 4.90
CA ILE A 141 44.31 -8.36 5.98
C ILE A 141 44.75 -9.51 6.91
N GLN A 142 43.79 -10.22 7.51
CA GLN A 142 44.09 -11.28 8.47
C GLN A 142 44.76 -12.51 7.83
N LEU A 143 44.38 -12.87 6.61
CA LEU A 143 44.98 -14.01 5.88
C LEU A 143 46.45 -13.77 5.45
N PHE A 144 46.89 -12.50 5.38
CA PHE A 144 48.23 -12.11 4.94
C PHE A 144 49.08 -11.47 6.05
N ALA A 145 48.50 -11.16 7.21
CA ALA A 145 49.21 -10.61 8.38
C ALA A 145 49.89 -11.71 9.21
N ALA A 146 51.15 -11.50 9.59
CA ALA A 146 51.98 -12.47 10.31
C ALA A 146 51.86 -12.42 11.85
N SER A 147 51.04 -11.54 12.43
CA SER A 147 50.86 -11.45 13.88
C SER A 147 49.46 -10.96 14.26
N SER A 148 48.75 -11.78 15.02
CA SER A 148 47.49 -11.50 15.69
C SER A 148 47.76 -10.72 16.99
N ASN A 149 47.29 -9.48 17.08
CA ASN A 149 46.87 -8.77 18.30
C ASN A 149 46.92 -7.26 18.04
N PHE A 150 45.87 -6.72 17.46
CA PHE A 150 45.48 -5.31 17.62
C PHE A 150 43.96 -5.27 17.60
N ASP A 151 43.37 -4.36 18.38
CA ASP A 151 42.02 -3.86 18.09
C ASP A 151 41.95 -3.64 16.58
N ASP A 152 40.94 -4.19 15.93
CA ASP A 152 40.79 -4.14 14.48
C ASP A 152 39.67 -3.15 14.12
N PRO A 153 40.02 -1.86 13.90
CA PRO A 153 39.06 -0.83 13.54
C PRO A 153 38.19 -1.18 12.34
N LEU A 154 38.70 -2.01 11.41
CA LEU A 154 37.98 -2.38 10.21
C LEU A 154 36.91 -3.43 10.52
N GLN A 155 37.24 -4.40 11.36
CA GLN A 155 36.27 -5.37 11.88
C GLN A 155 35.20 -4.67 12.75
N ASP A 156 35.59 -3.76 13.63
CA ASP A 156 34.66 -3.00 14.48
C ASP A 156 33.70 -2.13 13.65
N PHE A 157 34.23 -1.44 12.62
CA PHE A 157 33.41 -0.69 11.67
C PHE A 157 32.44 -1.61 10.91
N ALA A 158 32.90 -2.78 10.47
CA ALA A 158 32.09 -3.73 9.72
C ALA A 158 30.92 -4.27 10.57
N VAL A 159 31.21 -4.71 11.80
CA VAL A 159 30.20 -5.19 12.76
C VAL A 159 29.24 -4.07 13.13
N GLY A 160 29.75 -2.86 13.41
CA GLY A 160 28.92 -1.69 13.70
C GLY A 160 27.98 -1.33 12.55
N THR A 161 28.47 -1.35 11.31
CA THR A 161 27.68 -1.06 10.11
C THR A 161 26.59 -2.11 9.89
N MET A 162 26.90 -3.39 10.06
CA MET A 162 25.89 -4.46 10.00
C MET A 162 24.84 -4.32 11.11
N ALA A 163 25.25 -3.97 12.34
CA ALA A 163 24.33 -3.77 13.46
C ALA A 163 23.38 -2.59 13.22
N VAL A 164 23.90 -1.46 12.71
CA VAL A 164 23.07 -0.31 12.30
C VAL A 164 22.08 -0.71 11.21
N GLY A 165 22.54 -1.43 10.18
CA GLY A 165 21.69 -1.93 9.10
C GLY A 165 20.58 -2.87 9.61
N ALA A 166 20.89 -3.75 10.57
CA ALA A 166 19.92 -4.66 11.18
C ALA A 166 18.87 -3.92 12.02
N ILE A 167 19.28 -2.92 12.82
CA ILE A 167 18.35 -2.08 13.60
C ILE A 167 17.42 -1.31 12.65
N PHE A 168 17.98 -0.76 11.58
CA PHE A 168 17.21 -0.05 10.56
C PHE A 168 16.19 -0.99 9.89
N LEU A 169 16.60 -2.21 9.53
CA LEU A 169 15.73 -3.24 8.95
C LEU A 169 14.57 -3.62 9.90
N LEU A 170 14.84 -3.79 11.19
CA LEU A 170 13.76 -4.08 12.15
C LEU A 170 12.78 -2.90 12.27
N THR A 171 13.30 -1.67 12.26
CA THR A 171 12.48 -0.46 12.39
C THR A 171 11.59 -0.26 11.16
N GLU A 172 12.15 -0.38 9.95
CA GLU A 172 11.38 -0.23 8.71
C GLU A 172 10.32 -1.31 8.55
N ARG A 173 10.55 -2.54 9.04
CA ARG A 173 9.56 -3.63 9.00
C ARG A 173 8.32 -3.29 9.79
N VAL A 174 8.49 -2.67 10.97
CA VAL A 174 7.35 -2.18 11.78
C VAL A 174 6.60 -1.10 11.01
N ILE A 175 7.30 -0.14 10.40
CA ILE A 175 6.66 0.93 9.62
C ILE A 175 5.88 0.36 8.43
N GLN A 176 6.50 -0.54 7.65
CA GLN A 176 5.86 -1.19 6.51
C GLN A 176 4.65 -2.03 6.93
N ALA A 177 4.66 -2.66 8.10
CA ALA A 177 3.49 -3.38 8.61
C ALA A 177 2.31 -2.44 8.92
N VAL A 178 2.58 -1.21 9.36
CA VAL A 178 1.55 -0.24 9.74
C VAL A 178 0.98 0.52 8.54
N LEU A 179 1.80 0.83 7.51
CA LEU A 179 1.39 1.65 6.36
C LEU A 179 0.11 1.20 5.63
N PRO A 180 -0.13 -0.11 5.39
CA PRO A 180 -1.36 -0.57 4.73
C PRO A 180 -2.65 -0.32 5.53
N ILE A 181 -2.56 -0.10 6.84
CA ILE A 181 -3.73 0.05 7.72
C ILE A 181 -4.52 1.34 7.41
N PRO A 182 -3.94 2.54 7.50
CA PRO A 182 -4.65 3.77 7.19
C PRO A 182 -5.04 3.85 5.72
N TYR A 183 -4.25 3.27 4.80
CA TYR A 183 -4.58 3.23 3.39
C TYR A 183 -5.83 2.39 3.13
N GLY A 184 -5.83 1.14 3.60
CA GLY A 184 -6.97 0.23 3.47
C GLY A 184 -8.27 0.79 4.07
N ALA A 185 -8.17 1.43 5.23
CA ALA A 185 -9.32 2.09 5.85
C ALA A 185 -9.88 3.24 5.00
N ARG A 186 -9.01 4.07 4.39
CA ARG A 186 -9.42 5.16 3.50
C ARG A 186 -10.03 4.64 2.20
N TYR A 187 -9.48 3.55 1.66
CA TYR A 187 -10.00 2.89 0.47
C TYR A 187 -11.41 2.35 0.70
N ASN A 188 -11.59 1.51 1.71
CA ASN A 188 -12.90 0.90 2.00
C ASN A 188 -13.94 1.96 2.37
N LYS A 189 -13.54 3.04 3.07
CA LYS A 189 -14.43 4.18 3.31
C LYS A 189 -14.85 4.89 2.03
N THR A 190 -13.93 5.09 1.09
CA THR A 190 -14.21 5.75 -0.19
C THR A 190 -15.13 4.88 -1.06
N LEU A 191 -14.81 3.58 -1.17
CA LEU A 191 -15.62 2.60 -1.88
C LEU A 191 -17.05 2.56 -1.32
N ARG A 192 -17.18 2.39 0.00
CA ARG A 192 -18.46 2.36 0.70
C ARG A 192 -19.29 3.61 0.44
N ASN A 193 -18.68 4.79 0.58
CA ASN A 193 -19.37 6.06 0.39
C ASN A 193 -19.81 6.25 -1.08
N GLY A 194 -18.97 5.88 -2.06
CA GLY A 194 -19.32 5.97 -3.48
C GLY A 194 -20.40 4.99 -3.91
N LEU A 195 -20.49 3.83 -3.24
CA LEU A 195 -21.55 2.85 -3.44
C LEU A 195 -22.81 3.14 -2.60
N GLY A 196 -22.84 4.20 -1.79
CA GLY A 196 -23.98 4.51 -0.93
C GLY A 196 -24.32 3.41 0.08
N VAL A 197 -23.32 2.67 0.54
CA VAL A 197 -23.44 1.63 1.58
C VAL A 197 -23.08 2.26 2.93
N SER A 198 -23.75 1.91 4.02
CA SER A 198 -23.43 2.39 5.36
C SER A 198 -22.38 1.50 6.06
N LYS A 199 -21.88 1.92 7.22
CA LYS A 199 -20.84 1.15 7.94
C LYS A 199 -21.36 -0.21 8.45
N ASP A 200 -22.66 -0.29 8.70
CA ASP A 200 -23.43 -1.45 9.13
C ASP A 200 -23.95 -2.30 7.95
N GLY A 201 -23.66 -1.91 6.70
CA GLY A 201 -24.11 -2.64 5.52
C GLY A 201 -25.58 -2.40 5.16
N SER A 202 -26.17 -1.31 5.67
CA SER A 202 -27.50 -0.80 5.29
C SER A 202 -27.41 0.22 4.14
N ASP A 203 -28.56 0.54 3.54
CA ASP A 203 -28.61 1.49 2.42
C ASP A 203 -28.51 2.94 2.91
N ALA A 204 -27.37 3.58 2.68
CA ALA A 204 -27.15 4.97 3.07
C ALA A 204 -27.97 5.95 2.21
N LEU A 205 -28.36 5.55 1.00
CA LEU A 205 -29.19 6.40 0.13
C LEU A 205 -30.64 6.46 0.64
N SER A 206 -31.15 5.37 1.23
CA SER A 206 -32.50 5.34 1.82
C SER A 206 -32.68 6.32 2.98
N ILE A 207 -31.63 6.52 3.79
CA ILE A 207 -31.62 7.47 4.92
C ILE A 207 -31.67 8.92 4.43
N SER A 208 -31.07 9.23 3.27
CA SER A 208 -31.10 10.58 2.69
C SER A 208 -32.48 10.99 2.16
N VAL A 209 -33.28 10.03 1.69
CA VAL A 209 -34.65 10.27 1.21
C VAL A 209 -35.64 10.48 2.38
N ALA A 210 -35.35 9.91 3.56
CA ALA A 210 -36.17 10.09 4.76
C ALA A 210 -36.04 11.48 5.42
N PHE A 211 -35.07 12.31 5.01
CA PHE A 211 -34.85 13.67 5.50
C PHE A 211 -35.32 14.75 4.52
N VAL A 212 -36.41 14.53 3.77
CA VAL A 212 -37.15 15.62 3.15
C VAL A 212 -38.12 16.18 4.21
N PRO A 213 -37.88 17.37 4.79
CA PRO A 213 -38.91 18.01 5.60
C PRO A 213 -40.04 18.36 4.63
N GLY A 214 -41.21 17.76 4.82
CA GLY A 214 -42.42 18.16 4.12
C GLY A 214 -42.72 19.61 4.42
N MET A 215 -42.23 20.53 3.60
CA MET A 215 -42.82 21.85 3.46
C MET A 215 -44.15 21.67 2.75
N GLN A 216 -45.18 21.23 3.49
CA GLN A 216 -46.56 21.55 3.13
C GLN A 216 -46.78 23.04 3.42
N ALA A 217 -46.38 23.86 2.47
CA ALA A 217 -46.81 25.25 2.38
C ALA A 217 -48.27 25.30 1.94
N SER A 218 -49.23 25.05 2.86
CA SER A 218 -50.65 25.39 2.59
C SER A 218 -51.62 25.42 3.78
N GLN A 219 -51.23 25.22 5.04
CA GLN A 219 -52.23 25.13 6.13
C GLN A 219 -52.00 25.92 7.42
N LEU A 220 -51.12 26.92 7.45
CA LEU A 220 -51.00 27.80 8.62
C LEU A 220 -50.89 29.26 8.23
N GLY A 221 -52.04 29.88 7.95
CA GLY A 221 -52.17 31.34 8.01
C GLY A 221 -53.15 31.94 7.01
N MET A 222 -54.45 31.91 7.30
CA MET A 222 -55.32 33.10 7.20
C MET A 222 -56.70 32.82 7.82
N LYS A 223 -56.95 33.44 8.98
CA LYS A 223 -58.28 33.75 9.49
C LYS A 223 -58.74 35.07 8.87
N ILE A 224 -59.83 35.09 8.10
CA ILE A 224 -60.82 36.19 7.95
C ILE A 224 -62.05 35.48 7.33
N GLY A 225 -63.32 35.58 7.70
CA GLY A 225 -64.17 36.40 8.56
C GLY A 225 -65.62 36.05 8.16
N ALA A 226 -66.61 36.38 9.00
CA ALA A 226 -68.04 36.07 8.88
C ALA A 226 -68.66 36.30 7.46
N SER A 227 -69.76 35.66 7.04
CA SER A 227 -71.10 35.67 7.65
C SER A 227 -72.09 34.87 6.79
N VAL A 228 -73.09 34.28 7.43
CA VAL A 228 -74.31 33.71 6.84
C VAL A 228 -75.28 34.85 6.52
N TYR A 229 -75.88 34.86 5.33
CA TYR A 229 -77.21 35.46 5.09
C TYR A 229 -77.93 34.76 3.93
N PHE A 230 -79.12 34.25 4.28
CA PHE A 230 -80.28 33.71 3.53
C PHE A 230 -80.07 32.89 2.25
#